data_AF-A0A0G4KEN6-F1
#
_entry.id   AF-A0A0G4KEN6-F1
#
_cell.length_a   1.000
_cell.length_b   1.000
_cell.length_c   1.000
_cell.angle_alpha   90.00
_cell.angle_beta   90.00
_cell.angle_gamma   90.00
#
_symmetry.space_group_name_H-M   'P 1'
#
loop_
_entity.id
_entity.type
_entity.pdbx_description
1 polymer ?
#
loop_
_entity_poly.entity_id
_entity_poly.type
_entity_poly.pdbx_seq_one_letter_code
_entity_poly.pdbx_strand_id
1 'polypeptide(L)' 'MAPLATTSTIVSLISVVSALNNGLARTPQMGWNNWNALGCDVSEALLLDTSRKLVDLGLRDLGYNYVVLDDCCLKVY' A
#
# COMPACT_ATOMS: atom_id res chain seq x y z
N MET A 1 34.20 18.58 -53.43
CA MET A 1 33.06 19.04 -52.59
C MET A 1 32.19 17.82 -52.29
N ALA A 2 32.23 17.29 -51.07
CA ALA A 2 31.30 16.27 -50.58
C ALA A 2 30.73 16.78 -49.25
N PRO A 3 29.41 16.64 -48.98
CA PRO A 3 28.76 17.36 -47.89
C PRO A 3 28.99 16.68 -46.53
N LEU A 4 29.00 17.52 -45.49
CA LEU A 4 29.00 17.12 -44.08
C LEU A 4 27.75 16.29 -43.75
N ALA A 5 27.92 15.17 -43.05
CA ALA A 5 26.83 14.49 -42.35
C ALA A 5 27.05 14.64 -40.83
N THR A 6 26.46 15.66 -40.24
CA THR A 6 26.44 15.89 -38.79
C THR A 6 25.43 14.93 -38.18
N THR A 7 25.89 13.86 -37.55
CA THR A 7 25.02 12.91 -36.82
C THR A 7 24.69 13.48 -35.45
N SER A 8 23.50 14.06 -35.29
CA SER A 8 22.96 14.44 -33.98
C SER A 8 22.64 13.18 -33.16
N THR A 9 23.36 12.97 -32.06
CA THR A 9 23.09 11.88 -31.11
C THR A 9 21.96 12.28 -30.18
N ILE A 10 20.82 11.60 -30.23
CA ILE A 10 19.72 11.79 -29.29
C ILE A 10 20.07 11.03 -28.00
N VAL A 11 20.39 11.75 -26.93
CA VAL A 11 20.54 11.16 -25.59
C VAL A 11 19.14 10.99 -25.00
N SER A 12 18.65 9.75 -24.94
CA SER A 12 17.38 9.44 -24.29
C SER A 12 17.57 9.38 -22.78
N LEU A 13 16.86 10.24 -22.05
CA LEU A 13 16.79 10.20 -20.58
C LEU A 13 15.87 9.05 -20.17
N ILE A 14 16.43 7.89 -19.90
CA ILE A 14 15.67 6.76 -19.33
C ILE A 14 15.40 7.09 -17.86
N SER A 15 14.16 7.45 -17.54
CA SER A 15 13.72 7.56 -16.15
C SER A 15 13.67 6.16 -15.52
N VAL A 16 14.59 5.88 -14.60
CA VAL A 16 14.54 4.65 -13.80
C VAL A 16 13.47 4.83 -12.72
N VAL A 17 12.42 4.00 -12.76
CA VAL A 17 11.46 3.94 -11.65
C VAL A 17 12.11 3.14 -10.53
N SER A 18 12.34 3.80 -9.39
CA SER A 18 12.80 3.14 -8.17
C SER A 18 11.58 2.83 -7.30
N ALA A 19 11.39 1.55 -6.99
CA ALA A 19 10.37 1.07 -6.06
C ALA A 19 10.97 -0.01 -5.17
N LEU A 20 10.42 -0.18 -3.97
CA LEU A 20 10.80 -1.28 -3.08
C LEU A 20 10.42 -2.61 -3.74
N ASN A 21 11.41 -3.41 -4.13
CA ASN A 21 11.19 -4.69 -4.80
C ASN A 21 11.34 -5.86 -3.81
N ASN A 22 10.42 -5.95 -2.85
CA ASN A 22 10.35 -7.04 -1.86
C ASN A 22 9.34 -8.14 -2.25
N GLY A 23 8.79 -8.10 -3.46
CA GLY A 23 7.79 -9.06 -3.94
C GLY A 23 6.33 -8.76 -3.57
N LEU A 24 6.07 -7.74 -2.75
CA LEU A 24 4.73 -7.33 -2.33
C LEU A 24 4.22 -6.10 -3.11
N ALA A 25 2.99 -5.65 -2.78
CA ALA A 25 2.39 -4.41 -3.29
C ALA A 25 2.44 -4.25 -4.83
N ARG A 26 2.26 -5.35 -5.56
CA ARG A 26 2.16 -5.33 -7.04
C ARG A 26 0.94 -4.56 -7.53
N THR A 27 -0.11 -4.51 -6.70
CA THR A 27 -1.21 -3.55 -6.75
C THR A 27 -1.27 -2.82 -5.41
N PRO A 28 -1.92 -1.64 -5.32
CA PRO A 28 -2.16 -0.99 -4.04
C PRO A 28 -2.85 -1.95 -3.06
N GLN A 29 -2.38 -1.98 -1.81
CA GLN A 29 -2.99 -2.77 -0.75
C GLN A 29 -4.36 -2.21 -0.38
N MET A 30 -5.31 -3.12 -0.10
CA MET A 30 -6.66 -2.76 0.30
C MET A 30 -6.99 -3.41 1.65
N GLY A 31 -7.62 -2.66 2.54
CA GLY A 31 -7.89 -3.11 3.90
C GLY A 31 -8.59 -2.06 4.75
N TRP A 32 -8.59 -2.30 6.06
CA TRP A 32 -9.14 -1.42 7.09
C TRP A 32 -8.08 -1.10 8.13
N ASN A 33 -8.16 0.12 8.67
CA ASN A 33 -7.33 0.62 9.76
C ASN A 33 -8.24 1.30 10.79
N ASN A 34 -8.03 1.05 12.08
CA ASN A 34 -8.91 1.56 13.15
C ASN A 34 -8.84 3.08 13.37
N TRP A 35 -7.73 3.73 13.00
CA TRP A 35 -7.38 5.07 13.47
C TRP A 35 -8.42 6.14 13.13
N ASN A 36 -8.83 6.22 11.87
CA ASN A 36 -9.71 7.28 11.38
C ASN A 36 -11.05 7.37 12.12
N ALA A 37 -11.53 6.26 12.68
CA ALA A 37 -12.81 6.19 13.38
C ALA A 37 -12.68 6.07 14.90
N LEU A 38 -11.60 5.45 15.40
CA LEU A 38 -11.53 4.98 16.80
C LEU A 38 -10.32 5.51 17.56
N GLY A 39 -9.28 6.02 16.88
CA GLY A 39 -8.04 6.45 17.53
C GLY A 39 -7.49 5.37 18.48
N CYS A 40 -7.24 5.75 19.74
CA CYS A 40 -6.75 4.86 20.78
C CYS A 40 -7.78 3.92 21.41
N ASP A 41 -9.08 4.00 21.07
CA ASP A 41 -10.09 3.07 21.60
C ASP A 41 -10.02 1.73 20.88
N VAL A 42 -8.96 0.97 21.20
CA VAL A 42 -8.57 -0.25 20.50
C VAL A 42 -8.45 -1.44 21.44
N SER A 43 -8.90 -2.60 20.97
CA SER A 43 -8.87 -3.86 21.72
C SER A 43 -8.82 -5.07 20.78
N GLU A 44 -8.44 -6.23 21.30
CA GLU A 44 -8.47 -7.50 20.55
C GLU A 44 -9.88 -7.80 20.01
N ALA A 45 -10.91 -7.63 20.86
CA ALA A 45 -12.30 -7.88 20.49
C ALA A 45 -12.74 -7.00 19.30
N LEU A 46 -12.41 -5.71 19.34
CA LEU A 46 -12.68 -4.79 18.23
C LEU A 46 -12.08 -5.28 16.91
N LEU A 47 -10.81 -5.70 16.92
CA LEU A 47 -10.12 -6.13 15.70
C LEU A 47 -10.70 -7.44 15.16
N LEU A 48 -10.99 -8.41 16.04
CA LEU A 48 -11.58 -9.69 15.64
C LEU A 48 -12.99 -9.51 15.09
N ASP A 49 -13.83 -8.70 15.74
CA ASP A 49 -15.20 -8.44 15.29
C ASP A 49 -15.22 -7.66 13.97
N THR A 50 -14.32 -6.69 13.80
CA THR A 50 -14.18 -5.95 12.54
C THR A 50 -13.69 -6.88 11.42
N SER A 51 -12.75 -7.77 11.72
CA SER A 51 -12.27 -8.78 10.76
C SER A 51 -13.41 -9.69 10.28
N ARG A 52 -14.29 -10.13 11.20
CA ARG A 52 -15.49 -10.91 10.86
C ARG A 52 -16.45 -10.11 9.97
N LYS A 53 -16.69 -8.83 10.29
CA LYS A 53 -17.53 -7.96 9.44
C LYS A 53 -16.98 -7.80 8.02
N LEU A 54 -15.67 -7.72 7.82
CA LEU A 54 -15.08 -7.67 6.48
C LEU A 54 -15.39 -8.94 5.67
N VAL A 55 -15.48 -10.09 6.33
CA VAL A 55 -15.89 -11.36 5.70
C VAL A 55 -17.40 -11.38 5.46
N ASP A 56 -18.20 -11.10 6.48
CA ASP A 56 -19.67 -11.18 6.41
C ASP A 56 -20.26 -10.20 5.38
N LEU A 57 -19.62 -9.03 5.20
CA LEU A 57 -19.99 -8.04 4.19
C LEU A 57 -19.41 -8.34 2.80
N GLY A 58 -18.61 -9.40 2.63
CA GLY A 58 -17.97 -9.76 1.37
C GLY A 58 -16.80 -8.85 0.95
N LEU A 59 -16.38 -7.91 1.80
CA LEU A 59 -15.31 -6.96 1.50
C LEU A 59 -13.95 -7.66 1.34
N ARG A 60 -13.70 -8.72 2.12
CA ARG A 60 -12.49 -9.55 1.95
C ARG A 60 -12.38 -10.06 0.51
N ASP A 61 -13.47 -10.59 -0.03
CA ASP A 61 -13.50 -11.19 -1.36
C ASP A 61 -13.36 -10.13 -2.48
N LEU A 62 -13.63 -8.85 -2.18
CA LEU A 62 -13.36 -7.69 -3.03
C LEU A 62 -11.92 -7.14 -2.90
N GLY A 63 -11.09 -7.73 -2.03
CA GLY A 63 -9.67 -7.40 -1.89
C GLY A 63 -9.26 -6.72 -0.59
N TYR A 64 -10.19 -6.41 0.33
CA TYR A 64 -9.89 -5.81 1.63
C TYR A 64 -9.29 -6.84 2.60
N ASN A 65 -8.03 -7.20 2.37
CA ASN A 65 -7.35 -8.32 3.01
C ASN A 65 -6.45 -7.94 4.19
N TYR A 66 -6.27 -6.65 4.47
CA TYR A 66 -5.45 -6.17 5.57
C TYR A 66 -6.31 -5.58 6.69
N VAL A 67 -6.11 -6.03 7.92
CA VAL A 67 -6.65 -5.43 9.15
C VAL A 67 -5.46 -4.83 9.90
N VAL A 68 -5.36 -3.50 9.89
CA VAL A 68 -4.22 -2.77 10.42
C VAL A 68 -4.56 -2.24 11.79
N LEU A 69 -3.88 -2.78 12.80
CA LEU A 69 -3.80 -2.21 14.14
C LEU A 69 -2.89 -0.99 14.09
N ASP A 70 -3.43 0.18 14.41
CA ASP A 70 -2.68 1.43 14.43
C ASP A 70 -2.08 1.72 15.84
N ASP A 71 -1.87 2.98 16.17
CA ASP A 71 -1.26 3.42 17.43
C ASP A 71 -2.08 3.03 18.68
N CYS A 72 -1.49 3.24 19.86
CA CYS A 72 -2.04 2.94 21.19
C CYS A 72 -2.26 1.44 21.46
N CYS A 73 -1.64 0.57 20.66
CA CYS A 73 -1.65 -0.89 20.84
C CYS A 73 -0.76 -1.40 21.98
N LEU A 74 0.23 -0.61 22.38
CA LEU A 74 1.10 -0.90 23.52
C LEU A 74 0.65 -0.08 24.72
N LYS A 75 0.44 -0.74 25.86
CA LYS A 75 0.42 -0.06 27.15
C LYS A 75 1.85 -0.01 27.66
N VAL A 76 2.45 1.18 27.61
CA VAL A 76 3.72 1.43 28.30
C VAL A 76 3.37 1.67 29.77
N TYR A 77 3.79 0.72 30.62
CA TYR A 77 3.64 0.81 32.08
C TYR A 77 4.65 1.79 32.67
#